data_AF-A0A7S0CYB6-F1
#
_entry.id   AF-A0A7S0CYB6-F1
#
_cell.length_a   1.000
_cell.length_b   1.000
_cell.length_c   1.000
_cell.angle_alpha   90.00
_cell.angle_beta   90.00
_cell.angle_gamma   90.00
#
_symmetry.space_group_name_H-M   'P 1'
#
loop_
_entity.id
_entity.type
_entity.pdbx_description
1 polymer ?
#
loop_
_entity_poly.entity_id
_entity_poly.type
_entity_poly.pdbx_seq_one_letter_code
_entity_poly.pdbx_strand_id
1 'polypeptide(L)'
;VMKVVLEHYLRDDIYVGSELAAPEFRGPDPSSWKLAKDASAYVVVDTNVALHQMDLLAHACVTDVVVPSVVLEECRARSRPSYERLRALCQDPTKRFFVFANEHHRDTYVKADPGESPNDRNDRAIRVVCKFYQRAVPGMRVVLLTNDRGNLKKARDEGVDAVSCREFAKRATAADSGNAKDAKGLADLVAPSALDEEEDDGVGDGGSRAALKRARGEADAHGDGADGENKRSSKHPARDDRSSSFVAFAEHLSPASVAAGVAGGSLHQGALRTTRHSPWEGSIACDALGCDIRISGRDAMNRAMDGDVVAVALLPESEWRAPSALLPGAGADNEDAETVDVSLAPRVADEEDALRDAGSGKGARSTNVEGRPSESSKKDATPSGVVVSVVKRAWRERGYASSLDVGPGASGAAGRRAAADTSANPKPA
;
A
#
# COMPACT_ATOMS: atom_id res chain seq x y z
N VAL A 1 -19.91 -10.95 -28.02
CA VAL A 1 -20.40 -9.84 -27.18
C VAL A 1 -21.89 -10.04 -26.96
N MET A 2 -22.34 -10.22 -25.72
CA MET A 2 -23.77 -10.32 -25.39
C MET A 2 -24.22 -8.99 -24.79
N LYS A 3 -25.31 -8.41 -25.29
CA LYS A 3 -25.93 -7.22 -24.72
C LYS A 3 -26.92 -7.65 -23.65
N VAL A 4 -26.65 -7.27 -22.40
CA VAL A 4 -27.56 -7.49 -21.28
C VAL A 4 -28.33 -6.20 -21.04
N VAL A 5 -29.67 -6.28 -20.97
CA VAL A 5 -30.55 -5.16 -20.61
C VAL A 5 -31.22 -5.51 -19.29
N LEU A 6 -31.06 -4.65 -18.30
CA LEU A 6 -31.68 -4.77 -16.98
C LEU A 6 -32.53 -3.54 -16.72
N GLU A 7 -33.68 -3.73 -16.10
CA GLU A 7 -34.52 -2.63 -15.62
C GLU A 7 -33.92 -2.08 -14.31
N HIS A 8 -33.88 -0.76 -14.18
CA HIS A 8 -33.38 -0.10 -12.98
C HIS A 8 -34.47 0.82 -12.40
N TYR A 9 -35.02 0.41 -11.25
CA TYR A 9 -36.12 1.11 -10.59
C TYR A 9 -35.58 2.17 -9.63
N LEU A 10 -36.10 3.40 -9.76
CA LEU A 10 -35.78 4.52 -8.89
C LEU A 10 -36.94 4.77 -7.93
N ARG A 11 -36.62 4.83 -6.64
CA ARG A 11 -37.54 4.93 -5.52
C ARG A 11 -37.39 6.27 -4.80
N ASP A 12 -38.47 6.70 -4.17
CA ASP A 12 -38.60 7.91 -3.34
C ASP A 12 -38.76 7.59 -1.85
N ASP A 13 -38.93 6.32 -1.48
CA ASP A 13 -39.16 5.83 -0.13
C ASP A 13 -37.87 5.36 0.59
N ILE A 14 -36.70 5.67 0.05
CA ILE A 14 -35.41 5.29 0.64
C ILE A 14 -35.00 6.36 1.67
N TYR A 15 -34.91 5.96 2.93
CA TYR A 15 -34.61 6.84 4.07
C TYR A 15 -33.10 6.97 4.34
N VAL A 16 -32.71 8.01 5.07
CA VAL A 16 -31.29 8.38 5.31
C VAL A 16 -30.68 7.83 6.61
N GLY A 17 -31.50 7.19 7.44
CA GLY A 17 -31.03 6.50 8.65
C GLY A 17 -30.74 7.40 9.85
N SER A 18 -31.38 8.57 9.94
CA SER A 18 -31.21 9.54 11.03
C SER A 18 -32.54 10.14 11.50
N GLU A 19 -32.68 10.34 12.81
CA GLU A 19 -33.81 11.07 13.44
C GLU A 19 -33.87 12.54 12.97
N LEU A 20 -32.71 13.15 12.69
CA LEU A 20 -32.59 14.55 12.30
C LEU A 20 -33.03 14.82 10.86
N ALA A 21 -33.35 13.78 10.10
CA ALA A 21 -33.77 13.92 8.74
C ALA A 21 -35.09 14.68 8.60
N ALA A 22 -35.25 15.38 7.48
CA ALA A 22 -36.51 15.96 7.06
C ALA A 22 -37.62 14.88 7.02
N PRO A 23 -38.89 15.23 7.27
CA PRO A 23 -39.98 14.25 7.41
C PRO A 23 -40.08 13.27 6.23
N GLU A 24 -39.83 13.73 4.99
CA GLU A 24 -39.87 12.87 3.81
C GLU A 24 -38.74 11.82 3.75
N PHE A 25 -37.61 12.03 4.43
CA PHE A 25 -36.42 11.15 4.36
C PHE A 25 -36.12 10.40 5.66
N ARG A 26 -36.87 10.68 6.73
CA ARG A 26 -36.65 10.12 8.07
C ARG A 26 -36.87 8.61 8.14
N GLY A 27 -37.73 8.07 7.29
CA GLY A 27 -38.11 6.67 7.32
C GLY A 27 -39.16 6.38 8.40
N PRO A 28 -39.69 5.14 8.40
CA PRO A 28 -40.93 4.81 9.09
C PRO A 28 -40.79 4.68 10.60
N ASP A 29 -39.65 4.18 11.11
CA ASP A 29 -39.51 3.78 12.51
C ASP A 29 -38.17 4.22 13.15
N PRO A 30 -38.15 4.52 14.46
CA PRO A 30 -36.91 4.84 15.20
C PRO A 30 -35.83 3.75 15.14
N SER A 31 -36.22 2.48 14.98
CA SER A 31 -35.28 1.36 14.84
C SER A 31 -34.46 1.41 13.56
N SER A 32 -34.90 2.17 12.56
CA SER A 32 -34.21 2.38 11.29
C SER A 32 -33.16 3.50 11.34
N TRP A 33 -33.16 4.30 12.42
CA TRP A 33 -32.24 5.42 12.61
C TRP A 33 -30.95 4.93 13.25
N LYS A 34 -30.00 4.52 12.41
CA LYS A 34 -28.69 4.04 12.88
C LYS A 34 -27.75 5.18 13.28
N LEU A 35 -27.84 6.32 12.61
CA LEU A 35 -26.93 7.45 12.80
C LEU A 35 -27.37 8.28 14.01
N ALA A 36 -26.43 8.60 14.89
CA ALA A 36 -26.67 9.35 16.11
C ALA A 36 -26.99 10.83 15.82
N LYS A 37 -27.86 11.44 16.63
CA LYS A 37 -28.23 12.86 16.47
C LYS A 37 -27.23 13.83 17.11
N ASP A 38 -26.45 13.34 18.06
CA ASP A 38 -25.39 14.05 18.78
C ASP A 38 -24.00 13.80 18.17
N ALA A 39 -23.94 13.13 17.01
CA ALA A 39 -22.71 12.98 16.24
C ALA A 39 -22.14 14.37 15.86
N SER A 40 -20.81 14.47 15.81
CA SER A 40 -20.14 15.71 15.38
C SER A 40 -20.26 15.95 13.87
N ALA A 41 -20.33 14.87 13.09
CA ALA A 41 -20.58 14.87 11.66
C ALA A 41 -21.02 13.47 11.20
N TYR A 42 -21.70 13.40 10.06
CA TYR A 42 -21.89 12.18 9.29
C TYR A 42 -20.81 12.05 8.23
N VAL A 43 -20.10 10.92 8.25
CA VAL A 43 -18.99 10.66 7.34
C VAL A 43 -19.50 9.82 6.17
N VAL A 44 -19.43 10.34 4.96
CA VAL A 44 -19.68 9.57 3.73
C VAL A 44 -18.36 8.99 3.26
N VAL A 45 -18.26 7.67 3.16
CA VAL A 45 -17.02 7.00 2.71
C VAL A 45 -16.94 6.89 1.21
N ASP A 46 -15.73 7.07 0.69
CA ASP A 46 -15.36 6.78 -0.68
C ASP A 46 -14.90 5.32 -0.86
N THR A 47 -14.95 4.79 -2.09
CA THR A 47 -14.53 3.43 -2.43
C THR A 47 -13.07 3.19 -2.08
N ASN A 48 -12.16 4.09 -2.47
CA ASN A 48 -10.72 3.88 -2.22
C ASN A 48 -10.39 3.86 -0.73
N VAL A 49 -11.15 4.60 0.09
CA VAL A 49 -11.04 4.54 1.56
C VAL A 49 -11.51 3.18 2.06
N ALA A 50 -12.66 2.68 1.60
CA ALA A 50 -13.15 1.35 1.96
C ALA A 50 -12.24 0.19 1.49
N LEU A 51 -11.46 0.39 0.43
CA LEU A 51 -10.53 -0.63 -0.08
C LEU A 51 -9.17 -0.62 0.63
N HIS A 52 -8.65 0.55 0.97
CA HIS A 52 -7.26 0.71 1.39
C HIS A 52 -7.09 1.17 2.84
N GLN A 53 -8.15 1.65 3.48
CA GLN A 53 -8.12 2.27 4.81
C GLN A 53 -9.12 1.59 5.76
N MET A 54 -9.25 0.26 5.65
CA MET A 54 -10.20 -0.52 6.47
C MET A 54 -9.88 -0.42 7.97
N ASP A 55 -8.60 -0.37 8.33
CA ASP A 55 -8.20 -0.31 9.74
C ASP A 55 -8.52 1.06 10.37
N LEU A 56 -8.42 2.15 9.59
CA LEU A 56 -8.96 3.46 9.97
C LEU A 56 -10.47 3.37 10.23
N LEU A 57 -11.24 2.81 9.29
CA LEU A 57 -12.69 2.67 9.43
C LEU A 57 -13.09 1.77 10.60
N ALA A 58 -12.29 0.76 10.92
CA ALA A 58 -12.52 -0.15 12.04
C ALA A 58 -12.26 0.51 13.40
N HIS A 59 -11.41 1.54 13.47
CA HIS A 59 -11.03 2.19 14.72
C HIS A 59 -12.24 2.74 15.51
N ALA A 60 -12.24 2.58 16.83
CA ALA A 60 -13.41 2.81 17.68
C ALA A 60 -13.98 4.25 17.59
N CYS A 61 -13.13 5.25 17.35
CA CYS A 61 -13.56 6.64 17.23
C CYS A 61 -14.30 6.96 15.92
N VAL A 62 -14.19 6.12 14.89
CA VAL A 62 -14.86 6.33 13.60
C VAL A 62 -16.26 5.75 13.70
N THR A 63 -17.25 6.62 13.80
CA THR A 63 -18.65 6.26 13.97
C THR A 63 -19.55 7.15 13.11
N ASP A 64 -20.83 6.78 12.97
CA ASP A 64 -21.82 7.57 12.21
C ASP A 64 -21.45 7.73 10.73
N VAL A 65 -21.19 6.58 10.10
CA VAL A 65 -20.70 6.49 8.71
C VAL A 65 -21.83 6.12 7.76
N VAL A 66 -21.99 6.89 6.70
CA VAL A 66 -22.86 6.58 5.56
C VAL A 66 -22.03 5.86 4.51
N VAL A 67 -22.46 4.66 4.15
CA VAL A 67 -21.87 3.82 3.12
C VAL A 67 -22.80 3.79 1.91
N PRO A 68 -22.49 4.51 0.82
CA PRO A 68 -23.25 4.43 -0.43
C PRO A 68 -23.27 2.99 -0.98
N SER A 69 -24.36 2.56 -1.60
CA SER A 69 -24.46 1.24 -2.23
C SER A 69 -23.43 1.05 -3.35
N VAL A 70 -23.11 2.12 -4.09
CA VAL A 70 -22.05 2.10 -5.11
C VAL A 70 -20.69 1.69 -4.54
N VAL A 71 -20.36 2.14 -3.32
CA VAL A 71 -19.12 1.79 -2.62
C VAL A 71 -19.11 0.30 -2.25
N LEU A 72 -20.21 -0.23 -1.72
CA LEU A 72 -20.32 -1.64 -1.38
C LEU A 72 -20.20 -2.55 -2.61
N GLU A 73 -20.86 -2.19 -3.70
CA GLU A 73 -20.83 -2.96 -4.96
C GLU A 73 -19.44 -2.95 -5.56
N GLU A 74 -18.76 -1.81 -5.57
CA GLU A 74 -17.40 -1.71 -6.07
C GLU A 74 -16.40 -2.46 -5.17
N CYS A 75 -16.54 -2.38 -3.85
CA CYS A 75 -15.77 -3.24 -2.93
C CYS A 75 -16.01 -4.71 -3.23
N ARG A 76 -17.25 -5.13 -3.47
CA ARG A 76 -17.58 -6.53 -3.79
C ARG A 76 -16.95 -7.00 -5.09
N ALA A 77 -16.88 -6.11 -6.09
CA ALA A 77 -16.28 -6.39 -7.39
C ALA A 77 -14.74 -6.42 -7.33
N ARG A 78 -14.12 -5.52 -6.56
CA ARG A 78 -12.65 -5.37 -6.49
C ARG A 78 -11.99 -6.24 -5.43
N SER A 79 -12.61 -6.41 -4.27
CA SER A 79 -12.04 -7.14 -3.12
C SER A 79 -13.15 -7.72 -2.23
N ARG A 80 -13.45 -9.01 -2.43
CA ARG A 80 -14.39 -9.76 -1.58
C ARG A 80 -14.08 -9.62 -0.08
N PRO A 81 -12.81 -9.71 0.38
CA PRO A 81 -12.49 -9.51 1.79
C PRO A 81 -12.82 -8.09 2.30
N SER A 82 -12.52 -7.05 1.52
CA SER A 82 -12.85 -5.67 1.90
C SER A 82 -14.37 -5.48 2.02
N TYR A 83 -15.16 -6.06 1.11
CA TYR A 83 -16.62 -6.06 1.21
C TYR A 83 -17.13 -6.78 2.47
N GLU A 84 -16.58 -7.94 2.81
CA GLU A 84 -16.98 -8.69 4.00
C GLU A 84 -16.64 -7.94 5.29
N ARG A 85 -15.45 -7.31 5.36
CA ARG A 85 -15.07 -6.44 6.49
C ARG A 85 -15.97 -5.19 6.59
N LEU A 86 -16.23 -4.49 5.49
CA LEU A 86 -17.12 -3.32 5.49
C LEU A 86 -18.54 -3.71 5.91
N ARG A 87 -19.04 -4.85 5.44
CA ARG A 87 -20.35 -5.37 5.83
C ARG A 87 -20.41 -5.72 7.32
N ALA A 88 -19.33 -6.28 7.88
CA ALA A 88 -19.24 -6.54 9.31
C ALA A 88 -19.31 -5.24 10.12
N LEU A 89 -18.64 -4.17 9.68
CA LEU A 89 -18.75 -2.83 10.32
C LEU A 89 -20.18 -2.28 10.24
N CYS A 90 -20.91 -2.50 9.14
CA CYS A 90 -22.34 -2.15 9.02
C CYS A 90 -23.28 -2.90 9.98
N GLN A 91 -22.84 -4.06 10.48
CA GLN A 91 -23.60 -4.88 11.42
C GLN A 91 -23.21 -4.62 12.88
N ASP A 92 -22.05 -3.99 13.10
CA ASP A 92 -21.58 -3.62 14.44
C ASP A 92 -22.40 -2.43 14.98
N PRO A 93 -23.17 -2.62 16.07
CA PRO A 93 -24.01 -1.56 16.63
C PRO A 93 -23.19 -0.41 17.24
N THR A 94 -21.94 -0.64 17.63
CA THR A 94 -21.07 0.40 18.20
C THR A 94 -20.61 1.40 17.13
N LYS A 95 -20.53 0.95 15.88
CA LYS A 95 -20.01 1.72 14.75
C LYS A 95 -21.05 2.66 14.13
N ARG A 96 -22.33 2.29 14.17
CA ARG A 96 -23.44 3.07 13.56
C ARG A 96 -23.21 3.33 12.07
N PHE A 97 -22.81 2.30 11.34
CA PHE A 97 -22.65 2.36 9.89
C PHE A 97 -24.01 2.12 9.22
N PHE A 98 -24.41 3.06 8.36
CA PHE A 98 -25.67 3.02 7.62
C PHE A 98 -25.43 2.87 6.13
N VAL A 99 -26.08 1.87 5.52
CA VAL A 99 -25.98 1.65 4.07
C VAL A 99 -27.09 2.42 3.37
N PHE A 100 -26.71 3.36 2.51
CA PHE A 100 -27.65 4.17 1.73
C PHE A 100 -27.72 3.67 0.29
N ALA A 101 -28.90 3.26 -0.14
CA ALA A 101 -29.15 2.69 -1.48
C ALA A 101 -29.22 3.79 -2.57
N ASN A 102 -28.11 4.49 -2.79
CA ASN A 102 -28.05 5.64 -3.70
C ASN A 102 -28.38 5.28 -5.15
N GLU A 103 -28.03 4.07 -5.61
CA GLU A 103 -28.33 3.64 -6.98
C GLU A 103 -29.83 3.51 -7.24
N HIS A 104 -30.61 3.18 -6.20
CA HIS A 104 -32.06 3.03 -6.31
C HIS A 104 -32.83 4.26 -5.85
N HIS A 105 -32.17 5.35 -5.46
CA HIS A 105 -32.83 6.55 -4.94
C HIS A 105 -32.96 7.61 -6.03
N ARG A 106 -34.19 8.10 -6.26
CA ARG A 106 -34.53 9.03 -7.35
C ARG A 106 -33.63 10.28 -7.42
N ASP A 107 -33.36 10.90 -6.28
CA ASP A 107 -32.57 12.14 -6.24
C ASP A 107 -31.05 11.96 -6.24
N THR A 108 -30.55 10.72 -6.04
CA THR A 108 -29.10 10.47 -5.94
C THR A 108 -28.56 9.54 -7.01
N TYR A 109 -29.43 8.92 -7.79
CA TYR A 109 -29.04 8.14 -8.95
C TYR A 109 -28.41 9.03 -10.03
N VAL A 110 -27.22 8.64 -10.48
CA VAL A 110 -26.50 9.30 -11.58
C VAL A 110 -26.31 8.35 -12.76
N LYS A 111 -26.54 8.86 -13.96
CA LYS A 111 -26.22 8.15 -15.21
C LYS A 111 -24.79 8.47 -15.61
N ALA A 112 -24.11 7.53 -16.26
CA ALA A 112 -22.79 7.78 -16.83
C ALA A 112 -22.89 8.81 -17.96
N ASP A 113 -22.03 9.81 -17.91
CA ASP A 113 -21.92 10.79 -18.99
C ASP A 113 -21.14 10.20 -20.18
N PRO A 114 -21.36 10.68 -21.42
CA PRO A 114 -20.60 10.21 -22.57
C PRO A 114 -19.08 10.41 -22.39
N GLY A 115 -18.33 9.30 -22.39
CA GLY A 115 -16.88 9.31 -22.21
C GLY A 115 -16.39 9.37 -20.76
N GLU A 116 -17.30 9.37 -19.78
CA GLU A 116 -16.95 9.30 -18.36
C GLU A 116 -16.45 7.90 -17.99
N SER A 117 -15.37 7.83 -17.21
CA SER A 117 -14.89 6.55 -16.70
C SER A 117 -15.84 6.02 -15.60
N PRO A 118 -15.92 4.69 -15.38
CA PRO A 118 -16.71 4.14 -14.28
C PRO A 118 -16.30 4.72 -12.91
N ASN A 119 -15.01 4.99 -12.70
CA ASN A 119 -14.50 5.59 -11.46
C ASN A 119 -14.99 7.03 -11.29
N ASP A 120 -14.88 7.87 -12.33
CA ASP A 120 -15.38 9.25 -12.29
C ASP A 120 -16.88 9.32 -12.01
N ARG A 121 -17.64 8.40 -12.60
CA ARG A 121 -19.08 8.26 -12.38
C ARG A 121 -19.39 7.90 -10.93
N ASN A 122 -18.65 6.96 -10.35
CA ASN A 122 -18.84 6.54 -8.95
C ASN A 122 -18.46 7.68 -7.98
N ASP A 123 -17.34 8.37 -8.23
CA ASP A 123 -16.94 9.54 -7.45
C ASP A 123 -18.03 10.62 -7.48
N ARG A 124 -18.61 10.87 -8.66
CA ARG A 124 -19.73 11.81 -8.83
C ARG A 124 -20.98 11.35 -8.09
N ALA A 125 -21.32 10.07 -8.15
CA ALA A 125 -22.43 9.50 -7.38
C ALA A 125 -22.27 9.77 -5.88
N ILE A 126 -21.08 9.56 -5.34
CA ILE A 126 -20.76 9.79 -3.93
C ILE A 126 -20.89 11.28 -3.58
N ARG A 127 -20.39 12.20 -4.43
CA ARG A 127 -20.57 13.65 -4.22
C ARG A 127 -22.05 14.06 -4.22
N VAL A 128 -22.86 13.47 -5.09
CA VAL A 128 -24.32 13.70 -5.11
C VAL A 128 -24.98 13.19 -3.82
N VAL A 129 -24.55 12.04 -3.29
CA VAL A 129 -25.00 11.55 -1.98
C VAL A 129 -24.67 12.55 -0.87
N CYS A 130 -23.45 13.10 -0.83
CA CYS A 130 -23.08 14.11 0.17
C CYS A 130 -24.00 15.34 0.12
N LYS A 131 -24.24 15.89 -1.08
CA LYS A 131 -25.16 17.04 -1.26
C LYS A 131 -26.59 16.71 -0.84
N PHE A 132 -27.05 15.51 -1.17
CA PHE A 132 -28.37 15.05 -0.76
C PHE A 132 -28.48 14.97 0.76
N TYR A 133 -27.48 14.41 1.44
CA TYR A 133 -27.45 14.34 2.90
C TYR A 133 -27.40 15.73 3.56
N GLN A 134 -26.66 16.70 2.99
CA GLN A 134 -26.66 18.09 3.47
C GLN A 134 -28.06 18.71 3.43
N ARG A 135 -28.85 18.40 2.39
CA ARG A 135 -30.25 18.87 2.27
C ARG A 135 -31.20 18.08 3.16
N ALA A 136 -31.03 16.76 3.24
CA ALA A 136 -31.91 15.86 3.97
C ALA A 136 -31.75 15.98 5.49
N VAL A 137 -30.57 16.36 5.98
CA VAL A 137 -30.23 16.49 7.40
C VAL A 137 -29.52 17.83 7.67
N PRO A 138 -30.21 18.98 7.51
CA PRO A 138 -29.57 20.30 7.51
C PRO A 138 -28.91 20.70 8.83
N GLY A 139 -29.29 20.07 9.95
CA GLY A 139 -28.70 20.30 11.27
C GLY A 139 -27.42 19.50 11.54
N MET A 140 -27.00 18.62 10.63
CA MET A 140 -25.84 17.76 10.80
C MET A 140 -24.77 18.09 9.75
N ARG A 141 -23.52 18.20 10.19
CA ARG A 141 -22.39 18.36 9.27
C ARG A 141 -22.17 17.07 8.50
N VAL A 142 -22.02 17.15 7.18
CA VAL A 142 -21.73 15.99 6.31
C VAL A 142 -20.34 16.14 5.74
N VAL A 143 -19.50 15.12 5.90
CA VAL A 143 -18.10 15.12 5.47
C VAL A 143 -17.83 13.95 4.53
N LEU A 144 -17.31 14.23 3.35
CA LEU A 144 -16.78 13.21 2.44
C LEU A 144 -15.36 12.82 2.86
N LEU A 145 -15.15 11.53 3.10
CA LEU A 145 -13.83 10.96 3.37
C LEU A 145 -13.29 10.31 2.08
N THR A 146 -12.29 10.94 1.46
CA THR A 146 -11.67 10.46 0.20
C THR A 146 -10.17 10.74 0.18
N ASN A 147 -9.40 9.79 -0.34
CA ASN A 147 -7.97 9.98 -0.62
C ASN A 147 -7.70 10.29 -2.10
N ASP A 148 -8.74 10.46 -2.93
CA ASP A 148 -8.58 10.87 -4.31
C ASP A 148 -8.50 12.40 -4.40
N ARG A 149 -7.38 12.91 -4.95
CA ARG A 149 -7.14 14.35 -5.08
C ARG A 149 -8.18 15.04 -5.96
N GLY A 150 -8.54 14.39 -7.06
CA GLY A 150 -9.51 14.90 -8.02
C GLY A 150 -10.89 15.00 -7.40
N ASN A 151 -11.32 13.95 -6.68
CA ASN A 151 -12.58 13.90 -5.97
C ASN A 151 -12.63 14.94 -4.84
N LEU A 152 -11.55 15.07 -4.05
CA LEU A 152 -11.44 16.05 -2.98
C LEU A 152 -11.55 17.48 -3.51
N LYS A 153 -10.89 17.81 -4.62
CA LYS A 153 -10.99 19.12 -5.28
C LYS A 153 -12.40 19.37 -5.81
N LYS A 154 -12.94 18.45 -6.61
CA LYS A 154 -14.30 18.56 -7.18
C LYS A 154 -15.35 18.71 -6.08
N ALA A 155 -15.25 17.96 -4.99
CA ALA A 155 -16.16 18.05 -3.86
C ALA A 155 -16.17 19.44 -3.22
N ARG A 156 -14.98 20.02 -2.96
CA ARG A 156 -14.85 21.36 -2.40
C ARG A 156 -15.40 22.44 -3.33
N ASP A 157 -15.09 22.36 -4.63
CA ASP A 157 -15.62 23.27 -5.65
C ASP A 157 -17.15 23.20 -5.75
N GLU A 158 -17.71 22.02 -5.45
CA GLU A 158 -19.14 21.74 -5.44
C GLU A 158 -19.85 22.06 -4.10
N GLY A 159 -19.14 22.61 -3.11
CA GLY A 159 -19.68 22.97 -1.79
C GLY A 159 -19.82 21.80 -0.80
N VAL A 160 -19.18 20.67 -1.07
CA VAL A 160 -19.12 19.50 -0.18
C VAL A 160 -17.87 19.59 0.69
N ASP A 161 -18.03 19.47 2.01
CA ASP A 161 -16.91 19.36 2.94
C ASP A 161 -16.23 18.00 2.73
N ALA A 162 -14.98 18.02 2.26
CA ALA A 162 -14.21 16.83 1.92
C ALA A 162 -12.81 16.88 2.52
N VAL A 163 -12.38 15.74 3.06
CA VAL A 163 -11.10 15.55 3.77
C VAL A 163 -10.42 14.26 3.35
N SER A 164 -9.09 14.25 3.43
CA SER A 164 -8.31 13.01 3.33
C SER A 164 -8.37 12.21 4.62
N CYS A 165 -8.01 10.92 4.55
CA CYS A 165 -7.91 10.06 5.74
C CYS A 165 -6.94 10.62 6.77
N ARG A 166 -5.81 11.20 6.33
CA ARG A 166 -4.81 11.78 7.22
C ARG A 166 -5.32 13.06 7.87
N GLU A 167 -5.99 13.92 7.10
CA GLU A 167 -6.62 15.13 7.65
C GLU A 167 -7.74 14.77 8.64
N PHE A 168 -8.56 13.77 8.32
CA PHE A 168 -9.59 13.25 9.21
C PHE A 168 -9.00 12.73 10.52
N ALA A 169 -7.92 11.94 10.46
CA ALA A 169 -7.25 11.41 11.64
C ALA A 169 -6.60 12.52 12.50
N LYS A 170 -6.00 13.54 11.87
CA LYS A 170 -5.48 14.74 12.54
C LYS A 170 -6.59 15.51 13.25
N ARG A 171 -7.74 15.72 12.59
CA ARG A 171 -8.89 16.42 13.20
C ARG A 171 -9.49 15.64 14.37
N ALA A 172 -9.58 14.32 14.25
CA ALA A 172 -10.09 13.45 15.32
C ALA A 172 -9.17 13.44 16.56
N THR A 173 -7.86 13.57 16.37
CA THR A 173 -6.86 13.64 17.46
C THR A 173 -6.73 15.03 18.07
N ALA A 174 -6.96 16.09 17.28
CA ALA A 174 -6.90 17.48 17.74
C ALA A 174 -8.18 17.98 18.43
N ALA A 175 -9.31 17.27 18.32
CA ALA A 175 -10.55 17.64 18.98
C ALA A 175 -10.40 17.54 20.52
N ASP A 176 -10.23 18.70 21.16
CA ASP A 176 -9.87 18.92 22.57
C ASP A 176 -11.03 18.64 23.56
N SER A 177 -11.88 17.66 23.26
CA SER A 177 -13.10 17.36 24.04
C SER A 177 -13.33 15.86 24.15
N GLY A 178 -12.97 15.27 25.29
CA GLY A 178 -13.39 13.92 25.76
C GLY A 178 -12.83 12.71 24.99
N ASN A 179 -12.85 12.74 23.65
CA ASN A 179 -12.53 11.63 22.74
C ASN A 179 -11.07 11.58 22.30
N ALA A 180 -10.22 12.54 22.66
CA ALA A 180 -8.81 12.54 22.26
C ALA A 180 -8.05 11.29 22.76
N LYS A 181 -8.47 10.69 23.89
CA LYS A 181 -7.93 9.42 24.37
C LYS A 181 -8.32 8.25 23.46
N ASP A 182 -9.54 8.27 22.93
CA ASP A 182 -10.11 7.22 22.08
C ASP A 182 -9.67 7.35 20.61
N ALA A 183 -9.11 8.49 20.20
CA ALA A 183 -8.54 8.74 18.88
C ALA A 183 -7.01 8.52 18.82
N LYS A 184 -6.37 8.18 19.96
CA LYS A 184 -4.92 7.99 20.03
C LYS A 184 -4.46 6.87 19.09
N GLY A 185 -3.44 7.13 18.27
CA GLY A 185 -2.88 6.16 17.33
C GLY A 185 -3.65 6.04 16.01
N LEU A 186 -4.76 6.77 15.82
CA LEU A 186 -5.53 6.76 14.57
C LEU A 186 -4.70 7.22 13.36
N ALA A 187 -3.84 8.22 13.57
CA ALA A 187 -2.95 8.72 12.52
C ALA A 187 -1.93 7.66 12.05
N ASP A 188 -1.52 6.76 12.94
CA ASP A 188 -0.56 5.69 12.65
C ASP A 188 -1.20 4.55 11.82
N LEU A 189 -2.53 4.46 11.81
CA LEU A 189 -3.29 3.48 11.04
C LEU A 189 -3.58 3.93 9.60
N VAL A 190 -3.30 5.19 9.26
CA VAL A 190 -3.54 5.70 7.90
C VAL A 190 -2.43 5.19 7.00
N ALA A 191 -2.78 4.34 6.04
CA ALA A 191 -1.83 3.90 5.03
C ALA A 191 -1.38 5.11 4.17
N PRO A 192 -0.09 5.20 3.79
CA PRO A 192 0.40 6.28 2.93
C PRO A 192 -0.42 6.36 1.64
N SER A 193 -0.74 7.58 1.24
CA SER A 193 -1.41 7.85 -0.03
C SER A 193 -0.54 8.77 -0.89
N ALA A 194 -0.78 8.79 -2.20
CA ALA A 194 -0.07 9.71 -3.11
C ALA A 194 -0.25 11.20 -2.75
N LEU A 195 -1.28 11.53 -1.95
CA LEU A 195 -1.46 12.87 -1.38
C LEU A 195 -0.43 13.22 -0.31
N ASP A 196 0.16 12.22 0.35
CA ASP A 196 1.06 12.39 1.49
C ASP A 196 2.52 12.60 1.06
N GLU A 197 2.90 12.15 -0.13
CA GLU A 197 4.27 12.25 -0.66
C GLU A 197 4.62 13.70 -1.06
N GLU A 198 3.65 14.49 -1.53
CA GLU A 198 3.88 15.89 -1.93
C GLU A 198 3.90 16.88 -0.75
N GLU A 199 3.43 16.50 0.45
CA GLU A 199 3.49 17.37 1.64
C GLU A 199 4.90 17.37 2.29
N ASP A 200 5.70 16.32 2.08
CA ASP A 200 7.05 16.17 2.66
C ASP A 200 8.14 16.92 1.88
N ASP A 201 7.89 17.27 0.62
CA ASP A 201 8.75 18.13 -0.21
C ASP A 201 8.75 19.62 0.23
N GLY A 202 8.18 19.93 1.39
CA GLY A 202 7.72 21.27 1.75
C GLY A 202 8.14 21.81 3.12
N VAL A 203 9.23 21.34 3.75
CA VAL A 203 9.83 22.03 4.91
C VAL A 203 11.38 21.98 4.86
N GLY A 204 11.94 22.54 3.79
CA GLY A 204 13.33 22.98 3.74
C GLY A 204 13.38 24.48 3.52
N ASP A 205 13.76 25.23 4.56
CA ASP A 205 14.07 26.66 4.49
C ASP A 205 15.02 26.94 3.31
N GLY A 206 14.51 27.70 2.34
CA GLY A 206 15.14 27.89 1.04
C GLY A 206 14.44 28.98 0.24
N GLY A 207 14.32 30.16 0.83
CA GLY A 207 13.79 31.34 0.16
C GLY A 207 14.47 31.64 -1.17
N SER A 208 13.66 32.11 -2.12
CA SER A 208 14.01 32.69 -3.43
C SER A 208 14.43 31.73 -4.54
N ARG A 209 13.44 31.12 -5.22
CA ARG A 209 13.62 30.71 -6.62
C ARG A 209 12.35 30.63 -7.50
N ALA A 210 11.28 31.32 -7.12
CA ALA A 210 10.04 31.34 -7.92
C ALA A 210 9.51 32.76 -8.22
N ALA A 211 10.38 33.76 -8.26
CA ALA A 211 10.02 35.14 -8.60
C ALA A 211 10.96 35.77 -9.63
N LEU A 212 11.20 35.09 -10.76
CA LEU A 212 11.66 35.75 -11.99
C LEU A 212 11.39 34.90 -13.23
N LYS A 213 10.11 34.65 -13.54
CA LYS A 213 9.74 34.13 -14.86
C LYS A 213 8.39 34.68 -15.32
N ARG A 214 8.31 36.01 -15.42
CA ARG A 214 7.28 36.76 -16.13
C ARG A 214 7.74 38.21 -16.31
N ALA A 215 8.63 38.44 -17.28
CA ALA A 215 8.83 39.74 -17.94
C ALA A 215 9.90 39.63 -19.03
N ARG A 216 9.45 39.47 -20.28
CA ARG A 216 9.85 40.21 -21.50
C ARG A 216 9.73 39.33 -22.74
N GLY A 217 8.92 39.83 -23.68
CA GLY A 217 8.74 39.28 -25.02
C GLY A 217 9.74 39.80 -26.04
N GLU A 218 9.58 39.24 -27.25
CA GLU A 218 9.91 39.71 -28.60
C GLU A 218 11.05 40.71 -28.81
N ALA A 219 12.05 40.30 -29.60
CA ALA A 219 12.43 40.94 -30.88
C ALA A 219 13.50 40.12 -31.63
N ASP A 220 13.54 40.33 -32.95
CA ASP A 220 14.17 39.60 -34.04
C ASP A 220 15.73 39.57 -34.14
N ALA A 221 16.17 38.67 -35.04
CA ALA A 221 17.19 38.85 -36.10
C ALA A 221 18.55 38.09 -36.02
N HIS A 222 18.70 37.16 -36.99
CA HIS A 222 19.86 36.77 -37.84
C HIS A 222 21.32 36.78 -37.31
N GLY A 223 22.06 35.68 -37.59
CA GLY A 223 23.51 35.73 -37.82
C GLY A 223 24.34 34.47 -37.50
N ASP A 224 24.70 33.75 -38.56
CA ASP A 224 25.80 32.80 -38.83
C ASP A 224 27.06 32.70 -37.91
N GLY A 225 27.65 31.50 -37.85
CA GLY A 225 29.12 31.30 -37.97
C GLY A 225 30.02 31.01 -36.74
N ALA A 226 30.49 29.75 -36.68
CA ALA A 226 31.86 29.25 -36.42
C ALA A 226 32.63 29.44 -35.07
N ASP A 227 33.10 28.27 -34.57
CA ASP A 227 34.39 27.89 -33.98
C ASP A 227 35.24 28.87 -33.12
N GLY A 228 35.67 28.37 -31.94
CA GLY A 228 36.85 28.91 -31.25
C GLY A 228 36.93 28.59 -29.76
N GLU A 229 37.75 27.60 -29.39
CA GLU A 229 38.20 27.31 -28.03
C GLU A 229 38.81 28.54 -27.33
N ASN A 230 38.49 28.77 -26.04
CA ASN A 230 39.55 28.93 -25.04
C ASN A 230 39.10 28.69 -23.59
N LYS A 231 39.96 27.96 -22.89
CA LYS A 231 39.94 27.61 -21.46
C LYS A 231 40.00 28.87 -20.58
N ARG A 232 39.25 28.87 -19.48
CA ARG A 232 39.72 29.34 -18.16
C ARG A 232 38.89 28.75 -17.03
N SER A 233 39.60 27.96 -16.23
CA SER A 233 39.21 27.28 -15.01
C SER A 233 38.80 28.26 -13.90
N SER A 234 37.63 28.03 -13.31
CA SER A 234 37.34 28.40 -11.92
C SER A 234 36.74 27.18 -11.22
N LYS A 235 37.60 26.56 -10.42
CA LYS A 235 37.41 25.33 -9.66
C LYS A 235 36.49 25.62 -8.47
N HIS A 236 35.22 25.22 -8.57
CA HIS A 236 34.37 24.95 -7.41
C HIS A 236 34.16 23.44 -7.34
N PRO A 237 34.39 22.79 -6.18
CA PRO A 237 34.20 21.35 -6.07
C PRO A 237 32.72 21.05 -6.27
N ALA A 238 32.41 20.23 -7.27
CA ALA A 238 31.10 19.61 -7.39
C ALA A 238 30.84 18.85 -6.09
N ARG A 239 29.77 19.22 -5.38
CA ARG A 239 29.19 18.34 -4.38
C ARG A 239 28.72 17.11 -5.17
N ASP A 240 29.34 15.96 -4.88
CA ASP A 240 28.84 14.66 -5.31
C ASP A 240 27.37 14.56 -4.90
N ASP A 241 26.48 14.71 -5.88
CA ASP A 241 25.10 14.28 -5.74
C ASP A 241 25.12 12.76 -5.91
N ARG A 242 25.60 12.07 -4.87
CA ARG A 242 25.52 10.61 -4.75
C ARG A 242 24.05 10.26 -4.50
N SER A 243 23.27 10.28 -5.57
CA SER A 243 22.01 9.54 -5.58
C SER A 243 22.39 8.07 -5.44
N SER A 244 22.20 7.51 -4.24
CA SER A 244 22.27 6.07 -4.01
C SER A 244 21.40 5.38 -5.05
N SER A 245 22.00 4.74 -6.06
CA SER A 245 21.23 4.14 -7.15
C SER A 245 20.51 2.91 -6.61
N PHE A 246 19.28 3.10 -6.18
CA PHE A 246 18.37 2.04 -5.77
C PHE A 246 18.20 1.05 -6.92
N VAL A 247 18.55 -0.22 -6.71
CA VAL A 247 18.29 -1.27 -7.69
C VAL A 247 16.79 -1.58 -7.65
N ALA A 248 16.07 -1.07 -8.64
CA ALA A 248 14.64 -1.29 -8.79
C ALA A 248 14.35 -2.75 -9.17
N PHE A 249 13.37 -3.35 -8.51
CA PHE A 249 12.83 -4.66 -8.91
C PHE A 249 12.19 -4.58 -10.29
N ALA A 250 12.29 -5.66 -11.06
CA ALA A 250 11.64 -5.77 -12.36
C ALA A 250 10.12 -5.50 -12.28
N GLU A 251 9.59 -4.85 -13.32
CA GLU A 251 8.16 -4.60 -13.43
C GLU A 251 7.38 -5.91 -13.56
N HIS A 252 6.20 -5.99 -12.94
CA HIS A 252 5.36 -7.18 -13.04
C HIS A 252 4.62 -7.21 -14.38
N LEU A 253 4.56 -8.38 -15.01
CA LEU A 253 3.78 -8.56 -16.23
C LEU A 253 2.29 -8.32 -15.98
N SER A 254 1.60 -7.81 -17.01
CA SER A 254 0.16 -7.56 -16.95
C SER A 254 -0.63 -8.86 -16.70
N PRO A 255 -1.79 -8.81 -16.02
CA PRO A 255 -2.61 -9.99 -15.76
C PRO A 255 -3.00 -10.76 -17.03
N ALA A 256 -3.24 -10.05 -18.14
CA ALA A 256 -3.56 -10.64 -19.43
C ALA A 256 -2.37 -11.42 -20.01
N SER A 257 -1.16 -10.85 -19.94
CA SER A 257 0.07 -11.50 -20.39
C SER A 257 0.40 -12.74 -19.55
N VAL A 258 0.20 -12.65 -18.22
CA VAL A 258 0.40 -13.79 -17.31
C VAL A 258 -0.59 -14.90 -17.63
N ALA A 259 -1.88 -14.59 -17.77
CA ALA A 259 -2.91 -15.58 -18.09
C ALA A 259 -2.63 -16.27 -19.44
N ALA A 260 -2.22 -15.52 -20.46
CA ALA A 260 -1.81 -16.07 -21.76
C ALA A 260 -0.56 -16.95 -21.63
N GLY A 261 0.44 -16.51 -20.86
CA GLY A 261 1.68 -17.25 -20.66
C GLY A 261 1.48 -18.57 -19.89
N VAL A 262 0.58 -18.58 -18.91
CA VAL A 262 0.18 -19.80 -18.16
C VAL A 262 -0.62 -20.74 -19.05
N ALA A 263 -1.60 -20.22 -19.80
CA ALA A 263 -2.38 -21.04 -20.74
C ALA A 263 -1.51 -21.62 -21.87
N GLY A 264 -0.49 -20.88 -22.31
CA GLY A 264 0.49 -21.31 -23.30
C GLY A 264 1.61 -22.19 -22.75
N GLY A 265 1.65 -22.47 -21.45
CA GLY A 265 2.67 -23.32 -20.80
C GLY A 265 4.06 -22.70 -20.68
N SER A 266 4.24 -21.43 -21.08
CA SER A 266 5.50 -20.69 -20.94
C SER A 266 5.76 -20.17 -19.53
N LEU A 267 4.70 -20.01 -18.72
CA LEU A 267 4.77 -19.59 -17.33
C LEU A 267 4.12 -20.65 -16.44
N HIS A 268 4.65 -20.81 -15.24
CA HIS A 268 4.11 -21.71 -14.24
C HIS A 268 3.59 -20.91 -13.05
N GLN A 269 2.38 -21.24 -12.61
CA GLN A 269 1.74 -20.57 -11.48
C GLN A 269 1.71 -21.52 -10.27
N GLY A 270 2.06 -21.02 -9.09
CA GLY A 270 2.04 -21.80 -7.84
C GLY A 270 2.15 -20.93 -6.60
N ALA A 271 1.86 -21.51 -5.43
CA ALA A 271 2.07 -20.85 -4.15
C ALA A 271 3.55 -20.89 -3.76
N LEU A 272 4.15 -19.73 -3.51
CA LEU A 272 5.54 -19.59 -3.09
C LEU A 272 5.69 -20.05 -1.63
N ARG A 273 6.58 -21.01 -1.41
CA ARG A 273 6.98 -21.47 -0.07
C ARG A 273 8.42 -21.06 0.18
N THR A 274 8.63 -20.13 1.09
CA THR A 274 9.97 -19.70 1.50
C THR A 274 10.54 -20.63 2.55
N THR A 275 11.87 -20.73 2.61
CA THR A 275 12.53 -21.52 3.65
C THR A 275 12.68 -20.72 4.94
N ARG A 276 12.67 -21.40 6.09
CA ARG A 276 12.89 -20.76 7.40
C ARG A 276 14.28 -20.11 7.52
N HIS A 277 15.27 -20.67 6.83
CA HIS A 277 16.67 -20.32 7.01
C HIS A 277 17.15 -19.24 6.04
N SER A 278 16.43 -19.02 4.93
CA SER A 278 16.75 -17.97 3.99
C SER A 278 15.46 -17.36 3.42
N PRO A 279 15.18 -16.07 3.69
CA PRO A 279 14.02 -15.38 3.14
C PRO A 279 14.12 -15.20 1.61
N TRP A 280 15.33 -15.34 1.05
CA TRP A 280 15.60 -15.22 -0.38
C TRP A 280 15.66 -16.55 -1.11
N GLU A 281 15.29 -17.65 -0.43
CA GLU A 281 15.13 -18.95 -1.07
C GLU A 281 13.72 -19.52 -0.84
N GLY A 282 13.09 -19.92 -1.92
CA GLY A 282 11.78 -20.57 -1.88
C GLY A 282 11.57 -21.54 -3.04
N SER A 283 10.46 -22.26 -3.00
CA SER A 283 10.01 -23.12 -4.09
C SER A 283 8.54 -22.92 -4.39
N ILE A 284 8.15 -23.17 -5.64
CA ILE A 284 6.75 -23.31 -6.05
C ILE A 284 6.50 -24.75 -6.47
N ALA A 285 5.38 -25.32 -6.04
CA ALA A 285 4.93 -26.60 -6.57
C ALA A 285 4.44 -26.40 -8.01
N CYS A 286 4.94 -27.18 -8.95
CA CYS A 286 4.50 -27.15 -10.34
C CYS A 286 3.97 -28.51 -10.78
N ASP A 287 2.64 -28.60 -10.90
CA ASP A 287 1.98 -29.84 -11.35
C ASP A 287 2.37 -30.22 -12.78
N ALA A 288 2.66 -29.24 -13.64
CA ALA A 288 3.00 -29.47 -15.04
C ALA A 288 4.37 -30.14 -15.24
N LEU A 289 5.33 -29.88 -14.33
CA LEU A 289 6.67 -30.47 -14.35
C LEU A 289 6.80 -31.67 -13.41
N GLY A 290 5.79 -31.92 -12.56
CA GLY A 290 5.83 -32.96 -11.53
C GLY A 290 6.92 -32.75 -10.46
N CYS A 291 7.51 -31.56 -10.39
CA CYS A 291 8.56 -31.20 -9.46
C CYS A 291 8.45 -29.73 -9.02
N ASP A 292 9.16 -29.40 -7.95
CA ASP A 292 9.21 -28.05 -7.41
C ASP A 292 10.19 -27.18 -8.20
N ILE A 293 9.77 -25.97 -8.58
CA ILE A 293 10.66 -24.96 -9.17
C ILE A 293 11.28 -24.13 -8.05
N ARG A 294 12.61 -24.08 -8.00
CA ARG A 294 13.37 -23.29 -7.02
C ARG A 294 13.48 -21.83 -7.47
N ILE A 295 13.30 -20.92 -6.51
CA ILE A 295 13.47 -19.48 -6.69
C ILE A 295 14.51 -19.04 -5.68
N SER A 296 15.64 -18.51 -6.16
CA SER A 296 16.76 -18.12 -5.31
C SER A 296 17.24 -16.72 -5.65
N GLY A 297 17.34 -15.87 -4.65
CA GLY A 297 17.81 -14.50 -4.75
C GLY A 297 16.69 -13.48 -4.63
N ARG A 298 17.05 -12.31 -4.09
CA ARG A 298 16.15 -11.17 -3.88
C ARG A 298 15.46 -10.75 -5.18
N ASP A 299 16.22 -10.62 -6.26
CA ASP A 299 15.70 -10.14 -7.54
C ASP A 299 14.81 -11.19 -8.22
N ALA A 300 15.17 -12.48 -8.09
CA ALA A 300 14.39 -13.59 -8.60
C ALA A 300 13.03 -13.74 -7.89
N MET A 301 12.95 -13.39 -6.60
CA MET A 301 11.69 -13.37 -5.86
C MET A 301 10.78 -12.20 -6.23
N ASN A 302 11.33 -11.11 -6.78
CA ASN A 302 10.59 -9.97 -7.33
C ASN A 302 9.37 -9.53 -6.49
N ARG A 303 9.64 -9.03 -5.27
CA ARG A 303 8.64 -8.53 -4.31
C ARG A 303 7.59 -9.58 -3.88
N ALA A 304 7.80 -10.87 -4.13
CA ALA A 304 6.93 -11.94 -3.63
C ALA A 304 7.23 -12.26 -2.16
N MET A 305 6.20 -12.69 -1.43
CA MET A 305 6.30 -13.14 -0.04
C MET A 305 5.81 -14.58 0.13
N ASP A 306 6.12 -15.17 1.27
CA ASP A 306 5.63 -16.50 1.64
C ASP A 306 4.11 -16.61 1.51
N GLY A 307 3.64 -17.66 0.84
CA GLY A 307 2.23 -17.93 0.56
C GLY A 307 1.66 -17.21 -0.66
N ASP A 308 2.35 -16.23 -1.25
CA ASP A 308 1.88 -15.55 -2.46
C ASP A 308 1.70 -16.56 -3.60
N VAL A 309 0.63 -16.42 -4.38
CA VAL A 309 0.48 -17.15 -5.64
C VAL A 309 1.19 -16.36 -6.72
N VAL A 310 2.29 -16.91 -7.23
CA VAL A 310 3.20 -16.25 -8.17
C VAL A 310 3.17 -16.92 -9.53
N ALA A 311 3.45 -16.14 -10.58
CA ALA A 311 3.75 -16.65 -11.91
C ALA A 311 5.27 -16.59 -12.13
N VAL A 312 5.85 -17.70 -12.56
CA VAL A 312 7.29 -17.92 -12.67
C VAL A 312 7.64 -18.29 -14.10
N ALA A 313 8.70 -17.66 -14.61
CA ALA A 313 9.37 -18.06 -15.83
C ALA A 313 10.55 -18.98 -15.48
N LEU A 314 10.68 -20.11 -16.17
CA LEU A 314 11.84 -20.98 -16.02
C LEU A 314 13.09 -20.32 -16.60
N LEU A 315 14.20 -20.45 -15.89
CA LEU A 315 15.51 -20.13 -16.42
C LEU A 315 15.99 -21.26 -17.35
N PRO A 316 16.94 -20.97 -18.27
CA PRO A 316 17.57 -22.01 -19.08
C PRO A 316 18.20 -23.10 -18.21
N GLU A 317 18.25 -24.34 -18.71
CA GLU A 317 18.80 -25.50 -17.98
C GLU A 317 20.24 -25.29 -17.48
N SER A 318 21.00 -24.40 -18.12
CA SER A 318 22.35 -24.01 -17.71
C SER A 318 22.40 -23.30 -16.35
N GLU A 319 21.30 -22.67 -15.94
CA GLU A 319 21.18 -21.92 -14.69
C GLU A 319 20.44 -22.71 -13.61
N TRP A 320 20.06 -23.96 -13.89
CA TRP A 320 19.43 -24.82 -12.91
C TRP A 320 20.43 -25.21 -11.83
N ARG A 321 20.04 -25.00 -10.57
CA ARG A 321 20.90 -25.29 -9.43
C ARG A 321 20.66 -26.70 -8.92
N ALA A 322 21.74 -27.39 -8.56
CA ALA A 322 21.64 -28.62 -7.79
C ALA A 322 21.07 -28.33 -6.39
N PRO A 323 20.32 -29.28 -5.79
CA PRO A 323 19.97 -29.23 -4.38
C PRO A 323 21.23 -29.00 -3.55
N SER A 324 21.20 -28.01 -2.64
CA SER A 324 22.35 -27.79 -1.75
C SER A 324 22.45 -28.98 -0.80
N ALA A 325 23.58 -29.69 -0.79
CA ALA A 325 23.80 -30.86 0.07
C ALA A 325 24.06 -30.49 1.55
N LEU A 326 24.05 -29.21 1.91
CA LEU A 326 24.11 -28.79 3.31
C LEU A 326 22.72 -28.88 3.94
N LEU A 327 22.43 -30.03 4.55
CA LEU A 327 21.40 -30.13 5.58
C LEU A 327 21.93 -29.46 6.85
N PRO A 328 21.23 -28.47 7.45
CA PRO A 328 21.51 -28.06 8.82
C PRO A 328 20.92 -29.12 9.75
N GLY A 329 21.66 -30.20 10.00
CA GLY A 329 21.13 -31.29 10.83
C GLY A 329 21.91 -32.60 10.78
N ALA A 330 23.23 -32.57 11.02
CA ALA A 330 23.96 -33.76 11.44
C ALA A 330 25.17 -33.35 12.30
N GLY A 331 24.94 -33.26 13.61
CA GLY A 331 25.93 -33.35 14.68
C GLY A 331 27.27 -32.66 14.46
N ALA A 332 27.30 -31.34 14.64
CA ALA A 332 28.50 -30.64 15.07
C ALA A 332 28.05 -29.43 15.89
N ASP A 333 28.33 -29.50 17.18
CA ASP A 333 28.18 -28.41 18.13
C ASP A 333 29.25 -27.36 17.80
N ASN A 334 29.08 -26.65 16.68
CA ASN A 334 29.87 -25.47 16.37
C ASN A 334 29.10 -24.26 16.91
N GLU A 335 29.54 -23.77 18.06
CA GLU A 335 29.10 -22.51 18.67
C GLU A 335 29.50 -21.28 17.83
N ASP A 336 30.15 -21.48 16.66
CA ASP A 336 30.60 -20.45 15.72
C ASP A 336 29.87 -20.50 14.37
N ALA A 337 28.61 -20.93 14.32
CA ALA A 337 27.78 -20.70 13.14
C ALA A 337 27.45 -19.20 13.08
N GLU A 338 28.30 -18.40 12.43
CA GLU A 338 28.00 -17.01 12.12
C GLU A 338 26.61 -16.96 11.46
N THR A 339 25.65 -16.37 12.16
CA THR A 339 24.41 -15.94 11.55
C THR A 339 24.80 -14.93 10.48
N VAL A 340 24.85 -15.37 9.22
CA VAL A 340 24.92 -14.45 8.08
C VAL A 340 23.78 -13.46 8.27
N ASP A 341 24.11 -12.23 8.64
CA ASP A 341 23.17 -11.14 8.74
C ASP A 341 22.66 -10.86 7.33
N VAL A 342 21.56 -11.51 6.97
CA VAL A 342 20.91 -11.32 5.69
C VAL A 342 20.20 -9.98 5.79
N SER A 343 20.94 -8.90 5.51
CA SER A 343 20.42 -7.55 5.54
C SER A 343 19.14 -7.46 4.69
N LEU A 344 18.03 -7.17 5.37
CA LEU A 344 16.73 -6.90 4.77
C LEU A 344 16.67 -5.48 4.17
N ALA A 345 17.69 -4.66 4.44
CA ALA A 345 17.81 -3.30 3.94
C ALA A 345 17.93 -3.27 2.40
N PRO A 346 17.49 -2.18 1.74
CA PRO A 346 17.76 -1.96 0.33
C PRO A 346 19.27 -1.98 0.08
N ARG A 347 19.72 -2.70 -0.95
CA ARG A 347 21.12 -2.60 -1.40
C ARG A 347 21.40 -1.18 -1.87
N VAL A 348 22.31 -0.50 -1.17
CA VAL A 348 22.87 0.79 -1.56
C VAL A 348 24.13 0.50 -2.37
N ALA A 349 24.28 1.11 -3.56
CA ALA A 349 25.38 0.82 -4.47
C ALA A 349 26.80 1.01 -3.85
N ASP A 350 26.91 1.79 -2.77
CA ASP A 350 28.17 2.05 -2.08
C ASP A 350 28.74 0.82 -1.31
N GLU A 351 27.96 -0.25 -1.09
CA GLU A 351 28.46 -1.47 -0.43
C GLU A 351 29.36 -2.33 -1.34
N GLU A 352 29.36 -2.11 -2.66
CA GLU A 352 30.23 -2.86 -3.58
C GLU A 352 31.68 -2.34 -3.58
N ASP A 353 31.89 -1.06 -3.27
CA ASP A 353 33.22 -0.43 -3.22
C ASP A 353 33.88 -0.52 -1.83
N ALA A 354 33.11 -0.64 -0.74
CA ALA A 354 33.65 -0.82 0.61
C ALA A 354 34.34 -2.19 0.81
N LEU A 355 33.98 -3.20 -0.01
CA LEU A 355 34.63 -4.52 -0.01
C LEU A 355 35.92 -4.57 -0.85
N ARG A 356 36.26 -3.49 -1.58
CA ARG A 356 37.44 -3.45 -2.47
C ARG A 356 38.65 -2.71 -1.89
N ASP A 357 38.49 -1.86 -0.86
CA ASP A 357 39.57 -0.96 -0.37
C ASP A 357 40.20 -1.36 0.98
N ALA A 358 39.78 -2.46 1.62
CA ALA A 358 40.47 -3.00 2.81
C ALA A 358 41.59 -3.96 2.42
N GLY A 359 42.73 -3.41 2.00
CA GLY A 359 43.95 -4.16 1.71
C GLY A 359 44.59 -4.82 2.94
N SER A 360 44.81 -6.13 2.84
CA SER A 360 45.90 -6.91 3.46
C SER A 360 45.83 -7.20 4.97
N GLY A 361 44.99 -8.18 5.34
CA GLY A 361 45.11 -8.97 6.58
C GLY A 361 44.62 -10.40 6.33
N LYS A 362 45.50 -11.38 6.53
CA LYS A 362 45.29 -12.81 6.21
C LYS A 362 43.96 -13.37 6.76
N GLY A 363 43.21 -14.07 5.90
CA GLY A 363 42.27 -15.11 6.36
C GLY A 363 40.84 -15.07 5.85
N ALA A 364 40.58 -14.81 4.57
CA ALA A 364 39.31 -15.20 3.93
C ALA A 364 39.64 -16.04 2.69
N ARG A 365 39.71 -17.36 2.90
CA ARG A 365 39.80 -18.30 1.80
C ARG A 365 38.45 -18.28 1.10
N SER A 366 38.39 -17.60 -0.04
CA SER A 366 37.40 -17.87 -1.08
C SER A 366 37.48 -19.37 -1.37
N THR A 367 36.57 -20.15 -0.80
CA THR A 367 36.31 -21.50 -1.30
C THR A 367 35.42 -21.33 -2.52
N ASN A 368 36.02 -20.82 -3.59
CA ASN A 368 35.65 -21.24 -4.93
C ASN A 368 36.05 -22.72 -5.00
N VAL A 369 35.21 -23.60 -4.46
CA VAL A 369 35.27 -25.01 -4.86
C VAL A 369 34.63 -25.03 -6.24
N GLU A 370 35.43 -24.68 -7.25
CA GLU A 370 35.24 -25.21 -8.59
C GLU A 370 35.41 -26.73 -8.48
N GLY A 371 34.36 -27.39 -8.00
CA GLY A 371 34.14 -28.78 -8.33
C GLY A 371 33.93 -28.79 -9.83
N ARG A 372 34.93 -29.24 -10.58
CA ARG A 372 34.74 -29.74 -11.95
C ARG A 372 33.41 -30.48 -11.98
N PRO A 373 32.44 -30.13 -12.87
CA PRO A 373 31.21 -30.86 -12.92
C PRO A 373 31.57 -32.30 -13.31
N SER A 374 31.40 -33.23 -12.38
CA SER A 374 31.33 -34.63 -12.76
C SER A 374 30.07 -34.76 -13.62
N GLU A 375 30.18 -35.35 -14.80
CA GLU A 375 29.09 -35.51 -15.78
C GLU A 375 27.85 -36.22 -15.19
N SER A 376 27.96 -36.80 -13.99
CA SER A 376 26.89 -37.41 -13.22
C SER A 376 25.91 -36.44 -12.53
N SER A 377 26.26 -35.15 -12.36
CA SER A 377 25.48 -34.20 -11.53
C SER A 377 24.41 -33.39 -12.29
N LYS A 378 24.33 -33.52 -13.63
CA LYS A 378 23.28 -32.89 -14.45
C LYS A 378 21.92 -33.59 -14.37
N LYS A 379 21.85 -34.83 -13.87
CA LYS A 379 20.59 -35.59 -13.80
C LYS A 379 19.67 -35.19 -12.65
N ASP A 380 20.18 -34.48 -11.64
CA ASP A 380 19.44 -34.09 -10.43
C ASP A 380 19.37 -32.56 -10.24
N ALA A 381 19.55 -31.77 -11.32
CA ALA A 381 19.42 -30.32 -11.25
C ALA A 381 17.95 -29.92 -11.05
N THR A 382 17.67 -29.12 -10.01
CA THR A 382 16.31 -28.66 -9.74
C THR A 382 15.99 -27.48 -10.66
N PRO A 383 14.84 -27.49 -11.36
CA PRO A 383 14.45 -26.38 -12.22
C PRO A 383 14.43 -25.09 -11.42
N SER A 384 15.10 -24.07 -11.94
CA SER A 384 15.19 -22.75 -11.30
C SER A 384 14.41 -21.72 -12.11
N GLY A 385 13.78 -20.76 -11.43
CA GLY A 385 12.92 -19.78 -12.07
C GLY A 385 12.91 -18.42 -11.39
N VAL A 386 12.35 -17.44 -12.10
CA VAL A 386 12.20 -16.05 -11.66
C VAL A 386 10.72 -15.67 -11.63
N VAL A 387 10.30 -15.00 -10.55
CA VAL A 387 8.95 -14.45 -10.42
C VAL A 387 8.79 -13.27 -11.38
N VAL A 388 7.88 -13.43 -12.34
CA VAL A 388 7.54 -12.40 -13.32
C VAL A 388 6.32 -11.58 -12.91
N SER A 389 5.45 -12.13 -12.05
CA SER A 389 4.28 -11.42 -11.53
C SER A 389 3.74 -12.13 -10.28
N VAL A 390 3.09 -11.36 -9.41
CA VAL A 390 2.35 -11.90 -8.26
C VAL A 390 0.86 -11.91 -8.60
N VAL A 391 0.33 -13.12 -8.83
CA VAL A 391 -1.07 -13.33 -9.27
C VAL A 391 -2.05 -13.08 -8.12
N LYS A 392 -1.69 -13.50 -6.90
CA LYS A 392 -2.50 -13.27 -5.70
C LYS A 392 -1.59 -13.08 -4.48
N ARG A 393 -1.82 -12.01 -3.74
CA ARG A 393 -1.16 -11.76 -2.45
C ARG A 393 -1.73 -12.64 -1.35
N ALA A 394 -0.87 -13.11 -0.46
CA ALA A 394 -1.21 -13.83 0.77
C ALA A 394 -0.94 -12.96 2.02
N TRP A 395 -1.10 -11.65 1.89
CA TRP A 395 -0.94 -10.72 2.99
C TRP A 395 -1.97 -11.02 4.08
N ARG A 396 -1.51 -11.05 5.33
CA ARG A 396 -2.39 -11.30 6.47
C ARG A 396 -3.26 -10.07 6.75
N GLU A 397 -4.55 -10.30 6.95
CA GLU A 397 -5.54 -9.23 7.13
C GLU A 397 -5.35 -8.40 8.40
N ARG A 398 -4.73 -8.97 9.45
CA ARG A 398 -4.39 -8.28 10.72
C ARG A 398 -2.94 -7.79 10.75
N GLY A 399 -2.27 -7.75 9.60
CA GLY A 399 -0.85 -7.46 9.50
C GLY A 399 0.03 -8.58 10.06
N TYR A 400 1.30 -8.27 10.26
CA TYR A 400 2.31 -9.18 10.79
C TYR A 400 2.76 -8.69 12.16
N ALA A 401 2.86 -9.61 13.13
CA ALA A 401 3.47 -9.30 14.41
C ALA A 401 4.96 -9.01 14.19
N SER A 402 5.43 -7.88 14.70
CA SER A 402 6.82 -7.44 14.58
C SER A 402 7.25 -6.65 15.80
N SER A 403 8.56 -6.45 15.94
CA SER A 403 9.17 -5.49 16.86
C SER A 403 9.92 -4.44 16.05
N LEU A 404 9.93 -3.20 16.53
CA LEU A 404 10.78 -2.17 15.93
C LEU A 404 12.24 -2.52 16.22
N ASP A 405 13.02 -2.75 15.17
CA ASP A 405 14.46 -2.80 15.31
C ASP A 405 14.98 -1.37 15.52
N VAL A 406 15.57 -1.19 16.69
CA VAL A 406 16.14 0.09 17.14
C VAL A 406 17.64 0.16 16.82
N GLY A 407 18.20 -0.88 16.21
CA GLY A 407 19.61 -0.98 15.84
C GLY A 407 20.52 -1.31 17.03
N PRO A 408 21.76 -1.76 16.75
CA PRO A 408 22.74 -2.06 17.77
C PRO A 408 23.15 -0.78 18.52
N GLY A 409 22.70 -0.66 19.78
CA GLY A 409 23.02 0.47 20.67
C GLY A 409 21.87 1.41 20.98
N ALA A 410 20.75 1.37 20.25
CA ALA A 410 19.58 2.16 20.61
C ALA A 410 18.63 1.37 21.50
N SER A 411 19.06 1.12 22.74
CA SER A 411 18.08 1.10 23.82
C SER A 411 17.43 2.48 23.83
N GLY A 412 16.32 2.67 23.10
CA GLY A 412 15.60 3.93 23.04
C GLY A 412 15.32 4.43 24.47
N ALA A 413 15.17 5.75 24.64
CA ALA A 413 14.89 6.33 25.96
C ALA A 413 13.69 5.67 26.69
N ALA A 414 12.79 5.00 25.96
CA ALA A 414 11.72 4.17 26.49
C ALA A 414 12.20 2.83 27.10
N GLY A 415 13.14 2.12 26.45
CA GLY A 415 13.72 0.88 26.98
C GLY A 415 14.56 1.11 28.24
N ARG A 416 15.27 2.24 28.31
CA ARG A 416 16.00 2.66 29.53
C ARG A 416 15.08 3.05 30.69
N ARG A 417 13.90 3.64 30.41
CA ARG A 417 12.88 3.94 31.44
C ARG A 417 12.17 2.69 31.95
N ALA A 418 11.81 1.76 31.07
CA ALA A 418 11.20 0.48 31.46
C ALA A 418 12.14 -0.41 32.30
N ALA A 419 13.46 -0.34 32.03
CA ALA A 419 14.47 -1.01 32.85
C ALA A 419 14.74 -0.29 34.19
N ALA A 420 14.54 1.03 34.26
CA ALA A 420 14.68 1.79 35.50
C ALA A 420 13.50 1.58 36.45
N ASP A 421 12.27 1.50 35.94
CA ASP A 421 11.05 1.30 36.74
C ASP A 421 10.96 -0.11 37.35
N THR A 422 11.57 -1.12 36.73
CA THR A 422 11.63 -2.49 37.30
C THR A 422 12.71 -2.65 38.38
N SER A 423 13.60 -1.68 38.54
CA SER A 423 14.67 -1.69 39.57
C SER A 423 14.24 -1.06 40.90
N ALA A 424 13.08 -0.39 40.95
CA ALA A 424 12.54 0.22 42.15
C ALA A 424 11.57 -0.73 42.87
N ASN A 425 12.08 -1.84 43.40
CA ASN A 425 11.33 -2.64 44.36
C ASN A 425 11.47 -1.98 45.75
N PRO A 426 10.38 -1.53 46.42
CA PRO A 426 10.49 -0.98 47.76
C PRO A 426 10.93 -2.08 48.73
N LYS A 427 12.00 -1.81 49.50
CA LYS A 427 12.47 -2.71 50.57
C LYS A 427 11.29 -3.02 51.51
N PRO A 428 11.05 -4.29 51.85
CA PRO A 428 10.06 -4.62 52.87
C PRO A 428 10.53 -4.08 54.23
N ALA A 429 9.59 -3.45 54.94
CA ALA A 429 9.76 -2.97 56.32
C ALA A 429 9.68 -4.11 57.33
#